data_AF-S9VMR9-F1
#
_entry.id   AF-S9VMR9-F1
#
_cell.length_a   1.000
_cell.length_b   1.000
_cell.length_c   1.000
_cell.angle_alpha   90.00
_cell.angle_beta   90.00
_cell.angle_gamma   90.00
#
_symmetry.space_group_name_H-M   'P 1'
#
loop_
_entity.id
_entity.type
_entity.pdbx_description
1 polymer ?
#
loop_
_entity_poly.entity_id
_entity_poly.type
_entity_poly.pdbx_seq_one_letter_code
_entity_poly.pdbx_strand_id
1 'polypeptide(L)'
;MFLRGSGAPTAHLSQRRCISTGVFEHPPFKYRKRHAFNTLPVHDANRFGGRSAYLREIGPFDHKKKGRQFKRDPGTVQFNVDVWSAQQTLRKQWKKRDWTVVELPFALAPKEMQRVIPELYTDVPIPTNSAKGDYSNLRSKVYDRETLQEALYSGARPYPEIVRVDQKALTLDKFL
;
A
#
# COMPACT_ATOMS: atom_id res chain seq x y z
N MET A 1 -39.74 -3.23 -20.15
CA MET A 1 -39.00 -4.27 -20.89
C MET A 1 -37.55 -4.21 -20.42
N PHE A 2 -37.14 -5.15 -19.57
CA PHE A 2 -35.81 -5.13 -18.93
C PHE A 2 -34.79 -5.77 -19.86
N LEU A 3 -33.82 -4.99 -20.36
CA LEU A 3 -32.62 -5.53 -20.99
C LEU A 3 -31.49 -5.55 -19.95
N ARG A 4 -31.31 -6.73 -19.35
CA ARG A 4 -30.08 -7.12 -18.64
C ARG A 4 -29.03 -7.52 -19.68
N GLY A 5 -27.78 -7.10 -19.46
CA GLY A 5 -26.62 -7.89 -19.89
C GLY A 5 -25.45 -7.09 -20.47
N SER A 6 -24.39 -6.96 -19.66
CA SER A 6 -22.99 -7.29 -20.03
C SER A 6 -21.99 -6.54 -19.14
N GLY A 7 -22.10 -6.72 -17.82
CA GLY A 7 -21.02 -6.37 -16.92
C GLY A 7 -20.04 -7.54 -16.85
N ALA A 8 -18.87 -7.42 -17.47
CA ALA A 8 -17.75 -8.29 -17.14
C ALA A 8 -17.53 -8.25 -15.61
N PRO A 9 -17.17 -9.36 -14.95
CA PRO A 9 -16.70 -9.32 -13.59
C PRO A 9 -15.31 -8.68 -13.64
N THR A 10 -15.26 -7.35 -13.65
CA THR A 10 -14.14 -6.65 -13.05
C THR A 10 -14.01 -7.25 -11.67
N ALA A 11 -12.88 -7.93 -11.41
CA ALA A 11 -12.50 -8.31 -10.06
C ALA A 11 -12.55 -7.03 -9.23
N HIS A 12 -13.69 -6.80 -8.58
CA HIS A 12 -13.81 -5.85 -7.51
C HIS A 12 -12.95 -6.44 -6.41
N LEU A 13 -11.65 -6.16 -6.46
CA LEU A 13 -10.82 -6.04 -5.30
C LEU A 13 -11.50 -4.96 -4.45
N SER A 14 -12.50 -5.41 -3.70
CA SER A 14 -12.97 -4.79 -2.48
C SER A 14 -11.71 -4.54 -1.68
N GLN A 15 -11.12 -3.37 -1.85
CA GLN A 15 -10.14 -2.85 -0.93
C GLN A 15 -10.91 -2.65 0.36
N ARG A 16 -11.05 -3.73 1.15
CA ARG A 16 -11.44 -3.62 2.55
C ARG A 16 -10.52 -2.55 3.11
N ARG A 17 -11.12 -1.45 3.56
CA ARG A 17 -10.38 -0.38 4.23
C ARG A 17 -9.78 -1.01 5.49
N CYS A 18 -8.54 -1.49 5.40
CA CYS A 18 -7.80 -1.97 6.55
C CYS A 18 -7.31 -0.74 7.31
N ILE A 19 -8.08 -0.34 8.31
CA ILE A 19 -7.68 0.72 9.25
C ILE A 19 -6.61 0.12 10.17
N SER A 20 -5.44 0.77 10.24
CA SER A 20 -4.34 0.29 11.07
C SER A 20 -4.69 0.38 12.55
N THR A 21 -4.47 -0.69 13.30
CA THR A 21 -4.50 -0.71 14.77
C THR A 21 -3.10 -0.58 15.40
N GLY A 22 -2.09 -0.27 14.59
CA GLY A 22 -0.71 -0.12 15.05
C GLY A 22 -0.51 1.09 15.97
N VAL A 23 0.59 1.07 16.73
CA VAL A 23 0.99 2.18 17.60
C VAL A 23 1.91 3.12 16.83
N PHE A 24 1.51 4.39 16.71
CA PHE A 24 2.25 5.45 16.01
C PHE A 24 2.91 6.46 16.96
N GLU A 25 2.54 6.45 18.23
CA GLU A 25 3.06 7.39 19.22
C GLU A 25 4.05 6.73 20.18
N HIS A 26 5.10 7.47 20.52
CA HIS A 26 5.99 7.11 21.61
C HIS A 26 5.29 7.36 22.95
N PRO A 27 5.32 6.39 23.90
CA PRO A 27 4.74 6.61 25.22
C PRO A 27 5.44 7.79 25.95
N PRO A 28 4.70 8.62 26.70
CA PRO A 28 5.28 9.78 27.36
C PRO A 28 6.30 9.38 28.44
N PHE A 29 7.34 10.19 28.59
CA PHE A 29 8.29 10.07 29.70
C PHE A 29 7.59 10.43 31.02
N LYS A 30 7.51 9.47 31.93
CA LYS A 30 6.99 9.62 33.31
C LYS A 30 8.02 8.99 34.28
N TYR A 31 7.56 8.55 35.45
CA TYR A 31 8.35 7.68 36.31
C TYR A 31 8.82 6.42 35.55
N ARG A 32 9.97 5.88 35.96
CA ARG A 32 10.57 4.70 35.33
C ARG A 32 9.60 3.51 35.44
N LYS A 33 9.00 3.14 34.30
CA LYS A 33 8.20 1.91 34.19
C LYS A 33 9.11 0.69 34.37
N ARG A 34 8.70 -0.21 35.25
CA ARG A 34 9.35 -1.51 35.46
C ARG A 34 8.52 -2.59 34.75
N HIS A 35 9.11 -3.75 34.53
CA HIS A 35 8.40 -4.88 33.98
C HIS A 35 7.39 -5.42 35.00
N ALA A 36 6.11 -5.40 34.65
CA ALA A 36 5.01 -5.98 35.43
C ALA A 36 3.91 -6.48 34.47
N PHE A 37 2.88 -7.14 35.01
CA PHE A 37 1.87 -7.86 34.20
C PHE A 37 1.18 -7.00 33.11
N ASN A 38 0.99 -5.70 33.36
CA ASN A 38 0.33 -4.76 32.44
C ASN A 38 1.24 -3.63 31.95
N THR A 39 2.50 -3.60 32.38
CA THR A 39 3.39 -2.48 32.12
C THR A 39 4.77 -2.96 31.71
N LEU A 40 5.23 -2.43 30.58
CA LEU A 40 6.59 -2.66 30.08
C LEU A 40 7.42 -1.38 30.21
N PRO A 41 8.75 -1.51 30.36
CA PRO A 41 9.66 -0.38 30.23
C PRO A 41 9.44 0.41 28.93
N VAL A 42 9.75 1.70 28.98
CA VAL A 42 9.52 2.65 27.87
C VAL A 42 10.33 2.27 26.62
N HIS A 43 11.58 1.87 26.80
CA HIS A 43 12.46 1.41 25.71
C HIS A 43 12.68 -0.10 25.74
N ASP A 44 11.63 -0.86 26.06
CA ASP A 44 11.64 -2.32 25.97
C ASP A 44 11.73 -2.79 24.50
N ALA A 45 12.33 -3.95 24.28
CA ALA A 45 12.58 -4.53 22.95
C ALA A 45 11.30 -4.86 22.18
N ASN A 46 10.19 -5.13 22.88
CA ASN A 46 8.90 -5.42 22.25
C ASN A 46 8.25 -4.21 21.54
N ARG A 47 8.75 -2.98 21.78
CA ARG A 47 8.22 -1.77 21.15
C ARG A 47 8.88 -1.49 19.81
N PHE A 48 8.07 -1.08 18.83
CA PHE A 48 8.52 -0.66 17.50
C PHE A 48 9.40 -1.70 16.78
N GLY A 49 9.14 -3.00 17.01
CA GLY A 49 9.91 -4.10 16.41
C GLY A 49 11.39 -4.06 16.78
N GLY A 50 11.71 -3.76 18.04
CA GLY A 50 13.10 -3.69 18.55
C GLY A 50 13.82 -2.36 18.32
N ARG A 51 13.22 -1.42 17.58
CA ARG A 51 13.86 -0.13 17.26
C ARG A 51 14.00 0.80 18.46
N SER A 52 13.27 0.54 19.55
CA SER A 52 13.49 1.19 20.84
C SER A 52 14.93 1.05 21.37
N ALA A 53 15.71 0.07 20.88
CA ALA A 53 17.13 -0.08 21.18
C ALA A 53 17.95 1.17 20.86
N TYR A 54 17.63 1.89 19.77
CA TYR A 54 18.33 3.13 19.39
C TYR A 54 18.12 4.28 20.39
N LEU A 55 16.99 4.24 21.11
CA LEU A 55 16.60 5.24 22.10
C LEU A 55 16.95 4.83 23.53
N ARG A 56 17.48 3.62 23.73
CA ARG A 56 17.71 3.07 25.06
C ARG A 56 19.01 3.60 25.68
N GLU A 57 18.91 4.11 26.90
CA GLU A 57 20.04 4.24 27.84
C GLU A 57 19.91 3.09 28.86
N ILE A 58 20.93 2.23 28.96
CA ILE A 58 20.88 1.02 29.79
C ILE A 58 21.39 1.34 31.21
N GLY A 59 20.71 0.82 32.22
CA GLY A 59 21.17 0.82 33.62
C GLY A 59 20.67 1.98 34.48
N PRO A 60 21.08 2.02 35.76
CA PRO A 60 20.85 3.17 36.63
C PRO A 60 21.68 4.35 36.13
N PHE A 61 21.00 5.42 35.80
CA PHE A 61 21.61 6.54 35.11
C PHE A 61 21.82 7.73 36.04
N ASP A 62 23.05 8.23 36.11
CA ASP A 62 23.34 9.50 36.79
C ASP A 62 23.04 10.68 35.87
N HIS A 63 22.03 11.46 36.24
CA HIS A 63 21.54 12.62 35.49
C HIS A 63 22.56 13.74 35.32
N LYS A 64 23.60 13.76 36.13
CA LYS A 64 24.61 14.82 36.11
C LYS A 64 25.82 14.50 35.24
N LYS A 65 26.20 13.22 35.16
CA LYS A 65 27.52 12.81 34.63
C LYS A 65 27.48 12.06 33.31
N LYS A 66 26.34 11.45 32.97
CA LYS A 66 26.25 10.57 31.79
C LYS A 66 25.05 10.96 30.94
N GLY A 67 25.02 10.49 29.70
CA GLY A 67 23.84 10.31 28.85
C GLY A 67 23.63 11.24 27.68
N ARG A 68 22.71 10.81 26.83
CA ARG A 68 22.41 11.44 25.56
C ARG A 68 21.04 12.08 25.63
N GLN A 69 21.00 13.42 25.61
CA GLN A 69 19.78 14.21 25.80
C GLN A 69 18.69 13.88 24.76
N PHE A 70 19.08 13.63 23.51
CA PHE A 70 18.15 13.31 22.43
C PHE A 70 17.29 12.06 22.69
N LYS A 71 17.74 11.14 23.55
CA LYS A 71 16.98 9.92 23.91
C LYS A 71 15.86 10.18 24.90
N ARG A 72 15.73 11.41 25.41
CA ARG A 72 14.74 11.83 26.42
C ARG A 72 13.90 13.00 25.98
N ASP A 73 14.42 13.76 25.03
CA ASP A 73 13.65 14.83 24.42
C ASP A 73 12.41 14.25 23.71
N PRO A 74 11.19 14.61 24.16
CA PRO A 74 9.97 14.06 23.57
C PRO A 74 9.86 14.33 22.07
N GLY A 75 10.27 15.52 21.60
CA GLY A 75 10.19 15.90 20.19
C GLY A 75 11.08 15.03 19.31
N THR A 76 12.35 14.90 19.66
CA THR A 76 13.31 14.08 18.91
C THR A 76 12.93 12.60 18.92
N VAL A 77 12.43 12.09 20.06
CA VAL A 77 12.03 10.69 20.18
C VAL A 77 10.80 10.39 19.32
N GLN A 78 9.78 11.25 19.36
CA GLN A 78 8.58 11.08 18.53
C GLN A 78 8.93 11.17 17.05
N PHE A 79 9.78 12.12 16.65
CA PHE A 79 10.25 12.24 15.27
C PHE A 79 10.88 10.93 14.75
N ASN A 80 11.72 10.27 15.55
CA ASN A 80 12.30 8.98 15.16
C ASN A 80 11.24 7.87 15.00
N VAL A 81 10.23 7.84 15.88
CA VAL A 81 9.11 6.90 15.78
C VAL A 81 8.27 7.17 14.53
N ASP A 82 8.05 8.43 14.18
CA ASP A 82 7.31 8.83 12.97
C ASP A 82 8.07 8.40 11.71
N VAL A 83 9.39 8.62 11.67
CA VAL A 83 10.25 8.13 10.57
C VAL A 83 10.16 6.62 10.43
N TRP A 84 10.18 5.86 11.53
CA TRP A 84 10.04 4.40 11.47
C TRP A 84 8.65 3.97 10.99
N SER A 85 7.61 4.67 11.42
CA SER A 85 6.24 4.43 10.98
C SER A 85 6.09 4.72 9.48
N ALA A 86 6.68 5.81 8.98
CA ALA A 86 6.74 6.14 7.56
C ALA A 86 7.47 5.05 6.76
N GLN A 87 8.62 4.57 7.24
CA GLN A 87 9.35 3.47 6.61
C GLN A 87 8.53 2.17 6.55
N GLN A 88 7.76 1.85 7.59
CA GLN A 88 6.90 0.67 7.60
C GLN A 88 5.75 0.79 6.59
N THR A 89 5.09 1.95 6.54
CA THR A 89 4.03 2.21 5.57
C THR A 89 4.59 2.16 4.15
N LEU A 90 5.71 2.83 3.89
CA LEU A 90 6.40 2.82 2.60
C LEU A 90 6.73 1.40 2.16
N ARG A 91 7.40 0.61 3.02
CA ARG A 91 7.74 -0.79 2.74
C ARG A 91 6.50 -1.62 2.36
N LYS A 92 5.40 -1.47 3.11
CA LYS A 92 4.16 -2.21 2.84
C LYS A 92 3.53 -1.79 1.51
N GLN A 93 3.52 -0.49 1.20
CA GLN A 93 3.01 0.03 -0.07
C GLN A 93 3.84 -0.43 -1.27
N TRP A 94 5.17 -0.46 -1.14
CA TRP A 94 6.04 -0.99 -2.19
C TRP A 94 5.90 -2.49 -2.37
N LYS A 95 5.82 -3.27 -1.28
CA LYS A 95 5.59 -4.72 -1.35
C LYS A 95 4.22 -5.07 -1.97
N LYS A 96 3.24 -4.17 -1.86
CA LYS A 96 1.91 -4.33 -2.47
C LYS A 96 1.96 -4.18 -4.00
N ARG A 97 2.99 -3.56 -4.57
CA ARG A 97 3.09 -3.38 -6.03
C ARG A 97 3.50 -4.69 -6.69
N ASP A 98 2.58 -5.21 -7.49
CA ASP A 98 2.73 -6.36 -8.40
C ASP A 98 2.87 -5.91 -9.87
N TRP A 99 3.18 -4.63 -10.09
CA TRP A 99 3.22 -3.99 -11.40
C TRP A 99 4.42 -3.04 -11.54
N THR A 100 4.75 -2.70 -12.78
CA THR A 100 5.77 -1.73 -13.14
C THR A 100 5.16 -0.63 -14.01
N VAL A 101 5.70 0.59 -13.93
CA VAL A 101 5.35 1.66 -14.87
C VAL A 101 6.17 1.47 -16.14
N VAL A 102 5.52 1.51 -17.29
CA VAL A 102 6.14 1.47 -18.61
C VAL A 102 5.70 2.70 -19.37
N GLU A 103 6.65 3.40 -19.97
CA GLU A 103 6.39 4.53 -20.85
C GLU A 103 6.11 3.99 -22.26
N LEU A 104 4.86 4.07 -22.69
CA LEU A 104 4.43 3.69 -24.03
C LEU A 104 4.17 4.95 -24.87
N PRO A 105 4.53 4.94 -26.17
CA PRO A 105 4.08 5.97 -27.09
C PRO A 105 2.56 6.08 -27.08
N PHE A 106 2.04 7.32 -27.13
CA PHE A 106 0.61 7.60 -26.98
C PHE A 106 -0.29 6.80 -27.95
N ALA A 107 0.19 6.56 -29.17
CA ALA A 107 -0.52 5.78 -30.19
C ALA A 107 -0.72 4.30 -29.82
N LEU A 108 0.20 3.71 -29.05
CA LEU A 108 0.17 2.31 -28.62
C LEU A 108 -0.51 2.12 -27.26
N ALA A 109 -0.79 3.21 -26.55
CA ALA A 109 -1.45 3.16 -25.26
C ALA A 109 -2.91 2.69 -25.38
N PRO A 110 -3.46 2.03 -24.34
CA PRO A 110 -4.88 1.65 -24.30
C PRO A 110 -5.81 2.83 -24.54
N LYS A 111 -6.97 2.59 -25.17
CA LYS A 111 -7.95 3.65 -25.51
C LYS A 111 -8.38 4.50 -24.31
N GLU A 112 -8.41 3.93 -23.11
CA GLU A 112 -8.75 4.64 -21.87
C GLU A 112 -7.70 5.68 -21.44
N MET A 113 -6.45 5.50 -21.90
CA MET A 113 -5.31 6.38 -21.67
C MET A 113 -5.11 7.39 -22.81
N GLN A 114 -5.89 7.31 -23.91
CA GLN A 114 -5.83 8.25 -25.04
C GLN A 114 -6.54 9.57 -24.70
N ARG A 115 -6.14 10.20 -23.60
CA ARG A 115 -6.67 11.45 -23.07
C ARG A 115 -5.62 12.14 -22.21
N VAL A 116 -5.86 13.40 -21.87
CA VAL A 116 -5.02 14.14 -20.93
C VAL A 116 -5.33 13.65 -19.50
N ILE A 117 -4.28 13.29 -18.77
CA ILE A 117 -4.37 12.85 -17.38
C ILE A 117 -3.58 13.87 -16.54
N PRO A 118 -4.27 14.72 -15.75
CA PRO A 118 -3.63 15.66 -14.83
C PRO A 118 -2.71 14.93 -13.85
N GLU A 119 -1.71 15.63 -13.32
CA GLU A 119 -0.78 15.11 -12.32
C GLU A 119 -1.49 14.74 -10.99
N LEU A 120 -0.77 14.01 -10.12
CA LEU A 120 -1.38 13.48 -8.90
C LEU A 120 -1.71 14.64 -7.96
N TYR A 121 -2.93 14.67 -7.43
CA TYR A 121 -3.44 15.74 -6.57
C TYR A 121 -3.62 17.11 -7.25
N THR A 122 -3.62 17.17 -8.59
CA THR A 122 -3.94 18.40 -9.34
C THR A 122 -5.46 18.60 -9.46
N ASP A 123 -6.18 17.56 -9.87
CA ASP A 123 -7.63 17.58 -10.09
C ASP A 123 -8.36 16.52 -9.24
N VAL A 124 -9.69 16.48 -9.36
CA VAL A 124 -10.54 15.44 -8.77
C VAL A 124 -10.16 14.04 -9.29
N PRO A 125 -10.31 12.97 -8.49
CA PRO A 125 -10.05 11.61 -8.95
C PRO A 125 -10.87 11.25 -10.19
N ILE A 126 -10.18 10.90 -11.28
CA ILE A 126 -10.79 10.67 -12.59
C ILE A 126 -11.18 9.20 -12.75
N PRO A 127 -12.43 8.89 -13.15
CA PRO A 127 -12.84 7.53 -13.46
C PRO A 127 -12.20 7.00 -14.76
N THR A 128 -11.90 5.71 -14.79
CA THR A 128 -11.29 5.02 -15.94
C THR A 128 -12.17 5.09 -17.19
N ASN A 129 -13.46 4.74 -17.10
CA ASN A 129 -14.38 4.85 -18.24
C ASN A 129 -15.85 4.88 -17.79
N SER A 130 -16.34 6.06 -17.42
CA SER A 130 -17.72 6.25 -16.96
C SER A 130 -18.76 5.86 -18.01
N ALA A 131 -18.49 6.10 -19.30
CA ALA A 131 -19.40 5.75 -20.39
C ALA A 131 -19.64 4.24 -20.53
N LYS A 132 -18.69 3.41 -20.09
CA LYS A 132 -18.81 1.95 -20.05
C LYS A 132 -19.15 1.40 -18.66
N GLY A 133 -19.47 2.27 -17.70
CA GLY A 133 -19.76 1.89 -16.32
C GLY A 133 -18.54 1.54 -15.46
N ASP A 134 -17.31 1.81 -15.92
CA ASP A 134 -16.09 1.64 -15.10
C ASP A 134 -15.76 2.96 -14.36
N TYR A 135 -16.17 3.01 -13.09
CA TYR A 135 -15.93 4.15 -12.19
C TYR A 135 -14.69 3.96 -11.30
N SER A 136 -13.82 3.00 -11.61
CA SER A 136 -12.55 2.84 -10.88
C SER A 136 -11.62 4.03 -11.12
N ASN A 137 -10.72 4.31 -10.17
CA ASN A 137 -9.72 5.38 -10.32
C ASN A 137 -8.67 4.98 -11.37
N LEU A 138 -8.53 5.81 -12.41
CA LEU A 138 -7.59 5.58 -13.50
C LEU A 138 -6.14 5.42 -13.01
N ARG A 139 -5.71 6.18 -12.00
CA ARG A 139 -4.34 6.11 -11.45
C ARG A 139 -4.00 4.76 -10.81
N SER A 140 -5.02 4.01 -10.40
CA SER A 140 -4.87 2.69 -9.80
C SER A 140 -5.16 1.54 -10.75
N LYS A 141 -5.52 1.85 -12.01
CA LYS A 141 -5.75 0.83 -13.04
C LYS A 141 -4.42 0.19 -13.41
N VAL A 142 -4.37 -1.13 -13.36
CA VAL A 142 -3.24 -1.94 -13.79
C VAL A 142 -3.68 -2.74 -15.02
N TYR A 143 -2.79 -2.86 -15.99
CA TYR A 143 -3.03 -3.61 -17.23
C TYR A 143 -2.24 -4.92 -17.20
N ASP A 144 -2.87 -5.99 -17.67
CA ASP A 144 -2.23 -7.29 -17.79
C ASP A 144 -1.13 -7.22 -18.86
N ARG A 145 0.07 -7.72 -18.53
CA ARG A 145 1.22 -7.70 -19.43
C ARG A 145 0.93 -8.45 -20.73
N GLU A 146 0.18 -9.54 -20.62
CA GLU A 146 -0.22 -10.44 -21.70
C GLU A 146 -1.09 -9.73 -22.74
N THR A 147 -1.90 -8.75 -22.31
CA THR A 147 -2.77 -7.96 -23.20
C THR A 147 -2.01 -6.85 -23.94
N LEU A 148 -0.85 -6.44 -23.42
CA LEU A 148 -0.03 -5.36 -23.97
C LEU A 148 1.22 -5.88 -24.71
N GLN A 149 1.35 -7.18 -24.95
CA GLN A 149 2.57 -7.77 -25.50
C GLN A 149 3.00 -7.14 -26.83
N GLU A 150 2.07 -6.92 -27.75
CA GLU A 150 2.39 -6.35 -29.06
C GLU A 150 2.99 -4.94 -28.94
N ALA A 151 2.44 -4.13 -28.02
CA ALA A 151 2.93 -2.78 -27.75
C ALA A 151 4.27 -2.78 -26.99
N LEU A 152 4.47 -3.73 -26.07
CA LEU A 152 5.66 -3.82 -25.23
C LEU A 152 6.87 -4.44 -25.93
N TYR A 153 6.64 -5.36 -26.86
CA TYR A 153 7.69 -6.18 -27.48
C TYR A 153 7.74 -6.04 -29.00
N SER A 154 7.27 -4.90 -29.54
CA SER A 154 7.34 -4.58 -30.98
C SER A 154 6.77 -5.69 -31.88
N GLY A 155 5.60 -6.21 -31.50
CA GLY A 155 4.90 -7.29 -32.21
C GLY A 155 5.30 -8.72 -31.81
N ALA A 156 6.34 -8.91 -31.01
CA ALA A 156 6.63 -10.22 -30.44
C ALA A 156 5.64 -10.58 -29.32
N ARG A 157 5.32 -11.87 -29.17
CA ARG A 157 4.41 -12.39 -28.14
C ARG A 157 5.13 -13.44 -27.28
N PRO A 158 6.03 -13.01 -26.37
CA PRO A 158 6.84 -13.93 -25.56
C PRO A 158 6.05 -14.68 -24.48
N TYR A 159 4.86 -14.23 -24.13
CA TYR A 159 3.97 -14.86 -23.15
C TYR A 159 2.73 -15.46 -23.81
N PRO A 160 2.23 -16.60 -23.31
CA PRO A 160 0.98 -17.18 -23.81
C PRO A 160 -0.21 -16.25 -23.54
N GLU A 161 -1.26 -16.37 -24.35
CA GLU A 161 -2.49 -15.60 -24.16
C GLU A 161 -3.25 -16.03 -22.89
N ILE A 162 -3.97 -15.08 -22.27
CA ILE A 162 -4.76 -15.35 -21.07
C ILE A 162 -5.95 -16.24 -21.43
N VAL A 163 -6.02 -17.41 -20.81
CA VAL A 163 -7.22 -18.27 -20.86
C VAL A 163 -8.28 -17.66 -19.95
N ARG A 164 -9.40 -17.24 -20.54
CA ARG A 164 -10.54 -16.71 -19.80
C ARG A 164 -11.56 -17.82 -19.51
N VAL A 165 -12.16 -17.75 -18.33
CA VAL A 165 -13.25 -18.66 -17.95
C VAL A 165 -14.50 -18.29 -18.76
N ASP A 166 -15.10 -19.27 -19.43
CA ASP A 166 -16.40 -19.09 -20.07
C ASP A 166 -17.49 -19.02 -18.99
N GLN A 167 -18.10 -17.84 -18.88
CA GLN A 167 -19.17 -17.60 -17.91
C GLN A 167 -20.47 -18.31 -18.26
N LYS A 168 -20.60 -18.84 -19.48
CA LYS A 168 -21.79 -19.59 -19.92
C LYS A 168 -21.61 -21.10 -19.79
N ALA A 169 -20.38 -21.59 -19.63
CA ALA A 169 -20.10 -23.01 -19.43
C ALA A 169 -20.84 -23.58 -18.22
N LEU A 170 -21.26 -24.84 -18.31
CA LEU A 170 -21.85 -25.57 -17.19
C LEU A 170 -20.70 -26.09 -16.35
N THR A 171 -20.59 -25.52 -15.15
CA THR A 171 -19.47 -25.70 -14.24
C THR A 171 -20.01 -26.03 -12.85
N LEU A 172 -19.16 -26.56 -11.97
CA LEU A 172 -19.55 -27.06 -10.66
C LEU A 172 -20.34 -26.05 -9.80
N ASP A 173 -20.05 -24.75 -9.93
CA ASP A 173 -20.77 -23.65 -9.27
C ASP A 173 -22.24 -23.52 -9.70
N LYS A 174 -22.57 -24.02 -10.89
CA LYS A 174 -23.93 -24.11 -11.43
C LYS A 174 -24.60 -25.45 -11.14
N PHE A 175 -23.93 -26.34 -10.43
CA PHE A 175 -24.41 -27.68 -10.05
C PHE A 175 -24.88 -28.53 -11.26
N LEU A 176 -24.29 -28.30 -12.44
CA LEU A 176 -24.57 -29.04 -13.67
C LEU A 176 -23.25 -29.42 -14.35
#